data_AF-A0AAD7ZF34-F1
#
_entry.id   AF-A0AAD7ZF34-F1
#
_cell.length_a   1.000
_cell.length_b   1.000
_cell.length_c   1.000
_cell.angle_alpha   90.00
_cell.angle_beta   90.00
_cell.angle_gamma   90.00
#
_symmetry.space_group_name_H-M   'P 1'
#
loop_
_entity.id
_entity.type
_entity.pdbx_description
1 polymer ?
#
loop_
_entity_poly.entity_id
_entity_poly.type
_entity_poly.pdbx_seq_one_letter_code
_entity_poly.pdbx_strand_id
1 'polypeptide(L)'
;MAEFDDMTLLDAEAQEHIEDVEIEEDLRDQVNRRRRRRHRRLYFQDIPVYLRDDENPMEKYNDVQFYARYRLTKHVIVFILELIGHRMMTNDRRGLPVPPVIQLLMAIIFYRT
;
A
#
# COMPACT_ATOMS: atom_id res chain seq x y z
N MET A 1 -50.65 -39.11 -25.90
CA MET A 1 -49.75 -39.26 -24.74
C MET A 1 -48.31 -38.92 -25.17
N ALA A 2 -48.11 -37.79 -25.85
CA ALA A 2 -46.83 -37.42 -26.49
C ALA A 2 -46.66 -35.89 -26.67
N GLU A 3 -47.27 -35.06 -25.82
CA GLU A 3 -47.13 -33.60 -25.86
C GLU A 3 -46.61 -33.01 -24.53
N PHE A 4 -46.53 -33.81 -23.47
CA PHE A 4 -46.01 -33.37 -22.17
C PHE A 4 -44.48 -33.50 -22.04
N ASP A 5 -43.84 -34.27 -22.92
CA ASP A 5 -42.39 -34.57 -22.87
C ASP A 5 -41.54 -33.50 -23.59
N ASP A 6 -42.13 -32.83 -24.60
CA ASP A 6 -41.46 -31.81 -25.42
C ASP A 6 -41.33 -30.45 -24.69
N MET A 7 -42.33 -30.12 -23.85
CA MET A 7 -42.31 -28.89 -23.03
C MET A 7 -41.26 -28.98 -21.90
N THR A 8 -41.03 -30.17 -21.36
CA THR A 8 -40.01 -30.40 -20.31
C THR A 8 -38.59 -30.39 -20.85
N LEU A 9 -38.39 -30.75 -22.12
CA LEU A 9 -37.09 -30.68 -22.78
C LEU A 9 -36.70 -29.23 -23.09
N LEU A 10 -37.65 -28.42 -23.57
CA LEU A 10 -37.43 -26.98 -23.80
C LEU A 10 -37.11 -26.21 -22.51
N ASP A 11 -37.76 -26.55 -21.40
CA ASP A 11 -37.46 -25.94 -20.09
C ASP A 11 -36.08 -26.38 -19.58
N ALA A 12 -35.71 -27.65 -19.79
CA ALA A 12 -34.40 -28.17 -19.40
C ALA A 12 -33.25 -27.55 -20.23
N GLU A 13 -33.42 -27.41 -21.55
CA GLU A 13 -32.46 -26.74 -22.43
C GLU A 13 -32.35 -25.24 -22.14
N ALA A 14 -33.46 -24.59 -21.79
CA ALA A 14 -33.45 -23.20 -21.34
C ALA A 14 -32.71 -23.04 -20.00
N GLN A 15 -32.89 -23.99 -19.07
CA GLN A 15 -32.16 -24.00 -17.80
C GLN A 15 -30.66 -24.22 -18.00
N GLU A 16 -30.27 -25.18 -18.84
CA GLU A 16 -28.87 -25.47 -19.18
C GLU A 16 -28.20 -24.26 -19.83
N HIS A 17 -28.90 -23.57 -20.74
CA HIS A 17 -28.39 -22.35 -21.35
C HIS A 17 -28.25 -21.18 -20.33
N ILE A 18 -29.13 -21.08 -19.34
CA ILE A 18 -29.01 -20.06 -18.27
C ILE A 18 -27.81 -20.38 -17.37
N GLU A 19 -27.63 -21.65 -16.98
CA GLU A 19 -26.50 -22.11 -16.18
C GLU A 19 -25.17 -21.90 -16.91
N ASP A 20 -25.12 -22.20 -18.21
CA ASP A 20 -23.93 -21.98 -19.04
C ASP A 20 -23.55 -20.50 -19.15
N VAL A 21 -24.55 -19.61 -19.27
CA VAL A 21 -24.33 -18.16 -19.32
C VAL A 21 -23.82 -17.63 -17.96
N GLU A 22 -24.38 -18.10 -16.84
CA GLU A 22 -23.89 -17.75 -15.50
C GLU A 22 -22.45 -18.23 -15.27
N ILE A 23 -22.11 -19.45 -15.69
CA ILE A 23 -20.74 -19.99 -15.57
C ILE A 23 -19.75 -19.16 -16.39
N GLU A 24 -20.12 -18.74 -17.61
CA GLU A 24 -19.30 -17.88 -18.48
C GLU A 24 -19.09 -16.50 -17.85
N GLU A 25 -20.13 -15.90 -17.26
CA GLU A 25 -20.04 -14.62 -16.59
C GLU A 25 -19.14 -14.71 -15.35
N ASP A 26 -19.28 -15.73 -14.52
CA ASP A 26 -18.43 -15.98 -13.35
C ASP A 26 -16.97 -16.25 -13.73
N LEU A 27 -16.71 -16.95 -14.84
CA LEU A 27 -15.35 -17.14 -15.37
C LEU A 27 -14.73 -15.81 -15.81
N ARG A 28 -15.49 -15.00 -16.55
CA ARG A 28 -15.06 -13.65 -16.96
C ARG A 28 -14.75 -12.80 -15.74
N ASP A 29 -15.58 -12.89 -14.70
CA ASP A 29 -15.45 -12.13 -13.48
C ASP A 29 -14.23 -12.59 -12.65
N GLN A 30 -13.98 -13.89 -12.56
CA GLN A 30 -12.75 -14.44 -11.95
C GLN A 30 -11.48 -14.00 -12.68
N VAL A 31 -11.48 -14.03 -14.02
CA VAL A 31 -10.35 -13.56 -14.83
C VAL A 31 -10.14 -12.06 -14.65
N ASN A 32 -11.21 -11.27 -14.62
CA ASN A 32 -11.15 -9.84 -14.36
C ASN A 32 -10.65 -9.53 -12.94
N ARG A 33 -11.05 -10.29 -11.92
CA ARG A 33 -10.51 -10.19 -10.55
C ARG A 33 -9.01 -10.50 -10.52
N ARG A 34 -8.55 -11.53 -11.25
CA ARG A 34 -7.11 -11.87 -11.37
C ARG A 34 -6.32 -10.77 -12.10
N ARG A 35 -6.87 -10.19 -13.18
CA ARG A 35 -6.28 -9.07 -13.91
C ARG A 35 -6.20 -7.81 -13.04
N ARG A 36 -7.28 -7.45 -12.33
CA ARG A 36 -7.32 -6.32 -11.38
C ARG A 36 -6.28 -6.48 -10.26
N ARG A 37 -6.10 -7.69 -9.72
CA ARG A 37 -5.07 -7.98 -8.70
C ARG A 37 -3.64 -7.81 -9.22
N ARG A 38 -3.36 -8.26 -10.45
CA ARG A 38 -2.04 -8.08 -11.10
C ARG A 38 -1.78 -6.62 -11.45
N HIS A 39 -2.79 -5.92 -11.98
CA HIS A 39 -2.74 -4.50 -12.28
C HIS A 39 -2.49 -3.68 -11.01
N ARG A 40 -3.19 -3.96 -9.91
CA ARG A 40 -2.96 -3.25 -8.64
C ARG A 40 -1.54 -3.46 -8.09
N ARG A 41 -0.92 -4.62 -8.31
CA ARG A 41 0.47 -4.88 -7.91
C ARG A 41 1.46 -4.15 -8.81
N LEU A 42 1.31 -4.25 -10.13
CA LEU A 42 2.21 -3.61 -11.10
C LEU A 42 2.15 -2.06 -10.98
N TYR A 43 0.96 -1.49 -10.86
CA TYR A 43 0.79 -0.04 -10.84
C TYR A 43 1.11 0.60 -9.49
N PHE A 44 1.08 -0.12 -8.36
CA PHE A 44 1.58 0.41 -7.09
C PHE A 44 3.07 0.16 -6.86
N GLN A 45 3.65 -0.85 -7.51
CA GLN A 45 5.06 -1.20 -7.36
C GLN A 45 5.99 -0.30 -8.21
N ASP A 46 5.46 0.21 -9.33
CA ASP A 46 6.18 1.08 -10.26
C ASP A 46 5.87 2.58 -10.10
N ILE A 47 5.07 2.98 -9.11
CA ILE A 47 5.04 4.38 -8.69
C ILE A 47 6.27 4.57 -7.82
N PRO A 48 7.36 5.20 -8.30
CA PRO A 48 8.40 5.63 -7.40
C PRO A 48 7.76 6.60 -6.41
N VAL A 49 7.61 6.14 -5.17
CA VAL A 49 7.33 7.00 -4.03
C VAL A 49 8.62 7.78 -3.79
N TYR A 50 8.89 8.72 -4.67
CA TYR A 50 9.79 9.80 -4.35
C TYR A 50 9.15 10.46 -3.13
N LEU A 51 9.89 10.51 -2.01
CA LEU A 51 9.55 11.37 -0.89
C LEU A 51 9.60 12.80 -1.43
N ARG A 52 8.50 13.23 -2.04
CA ARG A 52 8.38 14.47 -2.80
C ARG A 52 8.06 15.55 -1.78
N ASP A 53 9.06 16.35 -1.50
CA ASP A 53 9.03 17.50 -0.59
C ASP A 53 8.29 17.23 0.73
N ASP A 54 8.96 16.46 1.60
CA ASP A 54 8.61 16.43 3.02
C ASP A 54 9.44 17.54 3.69
N GLU A 55 8.83 18.70 3.94
CA GLU A 55 9.46 19.82 4.64
C GLU A 55 10.28 19.32 5.84
N ASN A 56 11.53 19.76 5.97
CA ASN A 56 12.42 19.33 7.05
C ASN A 56 11.69 19.52 8.42
N PRO A 57 11.38 18.45 9.17
CA PRO A 57 10.63 18.56 10.43
C PRO A 57 11.32 19.43 11.47
N MET A 58 12.65 19.56 11.37
CA MET A 58 13.45 20.43 12.23
C MET A 58 13.21 21.92 11.94
N GLU A 59 12.82 22.27 10.71
CA GLU A 59 12.52 23.65 10.29
C GLU A 59 11.02 23.94 10.37
N LYS A 60 10.17 22.97 10.01
CA LYS A 60 8.71 23.10 9.94
C LYS A 60 8.08 23.46 11.29
N TYR A 61 8.49 22.79 12.36
CA TYR A 61 7.87 22.94 13.67
C TYR A 61 8.64 23.93 14.53
N ASN A 62 7.94 24.81 15.25
CA ASN A 62 8.57 25.56 16.34
C ASN A 62 8.86 24.63 17.54
N ASP A 63 9.73 25.03 18.47
CA ASP A 63 10.23 24.16 19.54
C ASP A 63 9.12 23.57 20.43
N VAL A 64 8.07 24.35 20.72
CA VAL A 64 6.92 23.88 21.49
C VAL A 64 6.15 22.79 20.74
N GLN A 65 5.92 22.99 19.43
CA GLN A 65 5.22 22.01 18.58
C GLN A 65 6.08 20.75 18.38
N PHE A 66 7.39 20.94 18.21
CA PHE A 66 8.36 19.86 18.07
C PHE A 66 8.40 19.00 19.33
N TYR A 67 8.50 19.64 20.50
CA TYR A 67 8.49 18.95 21.79
C TYR A 67 7.16 18.23 22.06
N ALA A 68 6.02 18.82 21.70
CA ALA A 68 4.73 18.16 21.84
C ALA A 68 4.64 16.87 21.01
N ARG A 69 5.26 16.86 19.82
CA ARG A 69 5.22 15.73 18.88
C ARG A 69 6.24 14.64 19.23
N TYR A 70 7.49 15.01 19.48
CA TYR A 70 8.62 14.10 19.64
C TYR A 70 9.09 13.91 21.09
N ARG A 71 8.56 14.69 22.04
CA ARG A 71 8.94 14.69 23.48
C ARG A 71 10.41 15.01 23.77
N LEU A 72 11.17 15.36 22.74
CA LEU A 72 12.56 15.80 22.79
C LEU A 72 12.65 17.16 22.11
N THR A 73 13.61 17.98 22.54
CA THR A 73 13.90 19.26 21.90
C THR A 73 14.77 19.04 20.66
N LYS A 74 14.74 19.97 19.72
CA LYS A 74 15.58 19.92 18.51
C LYS A 74 17.07 19.79 18.86
N HIS A 75 17.51 20.49 19.90
CA HIS A 75 18.88 20.40 20.39
C HIS A 75 19.27 18.97 20.79
N VAL A 76 18.41 18.26 21.53
CA VAL A 76 18.68 16.88 21.94
C VAL A 76 18.74 15.96 20.73
N ILE A 77 17.89 16.18 19.73
CA ILE A 77 17.93 15.42 18.46
C ILE A 77 19.27 15.60 17.74
N VAL A 78 19.76 16.85 17.61
CA VAL A 78 21.07 17.13 17.01
C VAL A 78 22.19 16.46 17.79
N PHE A 79 22.17 16.56 19.12
CA PHE A 79 23.16 15.91 19.99
C PHE A 79 23.19 14.38 19.80
N ILE A 80 22.02 13.73 19.74
CA ILE A 80 21.94 12.29 19.48
C ILE A 80 22.49 11.96 18.09
N LEU A 81 22.19 12.78 17.07
CA LEU A 81 22.69 12.56 15.72
C LEU A 81 24.21 12.70 15.62
N GLU A 82 24.85 13.57 16.39
CA GLU A 82 26.31 13.63 16.47
C GLU A 82 26.89 12.33 17.04
N LEU A 83 26.22 11.72 18.02
CA LEU A 83 26.66 10.48 18.65
C LEU A 83 26.47 9.24 17.77
N ILE A 84 25.32 9.10 17.10
CA ILE A 84 24.95 7.85 16.40
C ILE A 84 24.73 8.00 14.90
N GLY A 85 24.69 9.22 14.36
CA GLY A 85 24.34 9.49 12.97
C GLY A 85 25.24 8.78 11.96
N HIS A 86 26.54 8.64 12.27
CA HIS A 86 27.49 7.90 11.45
C HIS A 86 27.13 6.41 11.27
N ARG A 87 26.42 5.81 12.22
CA ARG A 87 25.98 4.40 12.17
C ARG A 87 24.67 4.21 11.42
N MET A 88 23.91 5.30 11.23
CA MET A 88 22.62 5.32 10.57
C MET A 88 22.73 5.58 9.06
N MET A 89 23.91 5.96 8.60
CA MET A 89 24.21 6.13 7.17
C MET A 89 24.46 4.75 6.54
N THR A 90 23.44 4.22 5.86
CA THR A 90 23.57 2.96 5.12
C THR A 90 24.24 3.19 3.77
N ASN A 91 25.33 2.46 3.49
CA ASN A 91 26.07 2.51 2.22
C ASN A 91 25.40 1.66 1.11
N ASP A 92 24.08 1.65 1.04
CA ASP A 92 23.36 0.83 0.05
C ASP A 92 23.10 1.62 -1.23
N ARG A 93 23.36 0.98 -2.38
CA ARG A 93 23.15 1.54 -3.73
C ARG A 93 21.67 1.64 -4.13
N ARG A 94 20.75 1.67 -3.17
CA ARG A 94 19.30 1.53 -3.40
C ARG A 94 18.58 2.83 -3.81
N GLY A 95 19.31 3.90 -4.10
CA GLY A 95 18.73 5.15 -4.61
C GLY A 95 17.97 5.91 -3.52
N LEU A 96 18.65 6.89 -2.89
CA LEU A 96 18.20 7.72 -1.77
C LEU A 96 17.98 6.97 -0.44
N PRO A 97 19.05 6.76 0.35
CA PRO A 97 18.88 6.40 1.77
C PRO A 97 18.17 7.53 2.53
N VAL A 98 17.24 7.16 3.42
CA VAL A 98 16.55 8.11 4.30
C VAL A 98 17.59 8.85 5.16
N PRO A 99 17.54 10.19 5.30
CA PRO A 99 18.50 10.92 6.14
C PRO A 99 18.46 10.45 7.60
N PRO A 100 19.60 10.37 8.31
CA PRO A 100 19.67 9.93 9.72
C PRO A 100 18.72 10.68 10.65
N VAL A 101 18.54 11.99 10.44
CA VAL A 101 17.58 12.83 11.20
C VAL A 101 16.17 12.26 11.09
N ILE A 102 15.72 11.97 9.87
CA ILE A 102 14.38 11.49 9.59
C ILE A 102 14.19 10.06 10.14
N GLN A 103 15.21 9.21 10.00
CA GLN A 103 15.21 7.87 10.60
C GLN A 103 15.03 7.93 12.13
N LEU A 104 15.74 8.83 12.81
CA LEU A 104 15.64 9.01 14.26
C LEU A 104 14.26 9.52 14.67
N LEU A 105 13.74 10.53 13.98
CA LEU A 105 12.40 11.08 14.25
C LEU A 105 11.29 10.05 14.02
N MET A 106 11.42 9.23 12.97
CA MET A 106 10.51 8.10 12.74
C MET A 106 10.59 7.08 13.86
N ALA A 107 11.80 6.72 14.31
CA ALA A 107 11.98 5.79 15.42
C ALA A 107 11.30 6.30 16.70
N ILE A 108 11.46 7.58 17.04
CA ILE A 108 10.81 8.19 18.21
C ILE A 108 9.29 8.09 18.12
N ILE A 109 8.71 8.39 16.94
CA ILE A 109 7.26 8.26 16.75
C ILE A 109 6.82 6.81 16.93
N PHE A 110 7.56 5.86 16.36
CA PHE A 110 7.26 4.43 16.44
C PHE A 110 7.32 3.88 17.88
N TYR A 111 8.29 4.29 18.69
CA TYR A 111 8.38 3.86 20.09
C TYR A 111 7.44 4.62 21.03
N ARG A 112 6.86 5.73 20.57
CA ARG A 112 5.84 6.47 21.32
C ARG A 112 4.47 5.79 21.23
N THR A 113 4.16 5.12 20.11
CA THR A 113 2.94 4.32 19.91
C THR A 113 3.00 3.00 20.64
#